data_AF-A0A1J5PFS4-F1
#
_entry.id   AF-A0A1J5PFS4-F1
#
_cell.length_a   1.000
_cell.length_b   1.000
_cell.length_c   1.000
_cell.angle_alpha   90.00
_cell.angle_beta   90.00
_cell.angle_gamma   90.00
#
_symmetry.space_group_name_H-M   'P 1'
#
loop_
_entity.id
_entity.type
_entity.pdbx_description
1 polymer ?
#
loop_
_entity_poly.entity_id
_entity_poly.type
_entity_poly.pdbx_seq_one_letter_code
_entity_poly.pdbx_strand_id
1 'polypeptide(L)'
;MQTIVLVGHSSGATVLPDMVERLDQLGAPVKLAIGLDSVFRTSLSGRVGRYINFYIGNGNGEPVARTKQLRGSLENVNVQDVPGVGHITIDKNEIIQRKVISAIDAVAFSGGRPRERSAAHAAR
;
A
#
# COMPACT_ATOMS: atom_id res chain seq x y z
N MET A 1 -0.76 -18.73 -7.03
CA MET A 1 -0.97 -17.31 -7.42
C MET A 1 0.27 -16.54 -7.02
N GLN A 2 0.86 -15.74 -7.92
CA GLN A 2 2.02 -14.92 -7.61
C GLN A 2 1.58 -13.71 -6.77
N THR A 3 2.38 -13.33 -5.77
CA THR A 3 2.13 -12.13 -4.97
C THR A 3 2.87 -10.96 -5.60
N ILE A 4 2.15 -9.93 -6.03
CA ILE A 4 2.75 -8.68 -6.54
C ILE A 4 2.69 -7.64 -5.41
N VAL A 5 3.86 -7.07 -5.11
CA VAL A 5 4.04 -5.95 -4.20
C VAL A 5 4.71 -4.83 -4.97
N LEU A 6 4.17 -3.62 -4.87
CA LEU A 6 4.76 -2.42 -5.44
C LEU A 6 5.17 -1.44 -4.33
N VAL A 7 6.36 -0.87 -4.44
CA VAL A 7 6.84 0.19 -3.54
C VAL A 7 7.43 1.29 -4.41
N GLY A 8 6.95 2.51 -4.23
CA GLY A 8 7.39 3.68 -5.00
C GLY A 8 7.72 4.85 -4.08
N HIS A 9 8.78 5.60 -4.41
CA HIS A 9 9.19 6.82 -3.70
C HIS A 9 9.19 8.01 -4.65
N SER A 10 8.77 9.19 -4.17
CA SER A 10 8.76 10.43 -4.96
C SER A 10 7.96 10.25 -6.26
N SER A 11 8.59 10.40 -7.43
CA SER A 11 7.95 10.14 -8.73
C SER A 11 7.45 8.69 -8.88
N GLY A 12 8.13 7.72 -8.26
CA GLY A 12 7.68 6.34 -8.18
C GLY A 12 6.38 6.19 -7.39
N ALA A 13 6.17 7.01 -6.34
CA ALA A 13 4.92 7.04 -5.60
C ALA A 13 3.80 7.75 -6.39
N THR A 14 4.16 8.70 -7.26
CA THR A 14 3.22 9.38 -8.16
C THR A 14 2.62 8.41 -9.19
N VAL A 15 3.44 7.59 -9.84
CA VAL A 15 2.94 6.64 -10.87
C VAL A 15 2.28 5.39 -10.26
N LEU A 16 2.39 5.21 -8.95
CA LEU A 16 1.98 3.97 -8.28
C LEU A 16 0.48 3.64 -8.44
N PRO A 17 -0.48 4.59 -8.31
CA PRO A 17 -1.89 4.30 -8.57
C PRO A 17 -2.17 3.85 -10.01
N ASP A 18 -1.49 4.45 -11.00
CA ASP A 18 -1.65 4.06 -12.41
C ASP A 18 -1.14 2.65 -12.67
N MET A 19 -0.03 2.25 -12.02
CA MET A 19 0.47 0.88 -12.07
C MET A 19 -0.50 -0.12 -11.44
N VAL A 20 -1.15 0.24 -10.33
CA VAL A 20 -2.18 -0.59 -9.70
C VAL A 20 -3.35 -0.81 -10.65
N GLU A 21 -3.88 0.26 -11.24
CA GLU A 21 -4.96 0.16 -12.21
C GLU A 21 -4.56 -0.67 -13.43
N ARG A 22 -3.37 -0.42 -13.99
CA ARG A 22 -2.88 -1.14 -15.16
C ARG A 22 -2.74 -2.63 -14.91
N LEU A 23 -2.24 -3.04 -13.74
CA LEU A 23 -2.08 -4.44 -13.39
C LEU A 23 -3.42 -5.15 -13.13
N ASP A 24 -4.42 -4.46 -12.57
CA ASP A 24 -5.79 -5.00 -12.47
C ASP A 24 -6.40 -5.25 -13.86
N GLN A 25 -6.25 -4.32 -14.80
CA GLN A 25 -6.72 -4.48 -16.19
C GLN A 25 -6.06 -5.68 -16.89
N LEU A 26 -4.81 -6.00 -16.54
CA LEU A 26 -4.05 -7.13 -17.07
C LEU A 26 -4.35 -8.45 -16.34
N GLY A 27 -5.27 -8.47 -15.38
CA GLY A 27 -5.65 -9.67 -14.63
C GLY A 27 -4.63 -10.09 -13.56
N ALA A 28 -3.70 -9.20 -13.19
CA ALA A 28 -2.65 -9.44 -12.21
C ALA A 28 -2.76 -8.46 -11.02
N PRO A 29 -3.85 -8.52 -10.22
CA PRO A 29 -4.11 -7.52 -9.19
C PRO A 29 -3.02 -7.48 -8.11
N VAL A 30 -2.65 -6.26 -7.71
CA VAL A 30 -1.61 -6.01 -6.71
C VAL A 30 -2.10 -6.40 -5.32
N LYS A 31 -1.28 -7.12 -4.54
CA LYS A 31 -1.66 -7.49 -3.16
C LYS A 31 -1.35 -6.36 -2.17
N LEU A 32 -0.25 -5.65 -2.39
CA LEU A 32 0.20 -4.52 -1.58
C LEU A 32 0.87 -3.45 -2.45
N ALA A 33 0.46 -2.21 -2.28
CA ALA A 33 1.14 -1.04 -2.84
C ALA A 33 1.53 -0.09 -1.70
N ILE A 34 2.76 0.43 -1.73
CA ILE A 34 3.25 1.40 -0.74
C ILE A 34 3.85 2.61 -1.46
N GLY A 35 3.22 3.77 -1.28
CA GLY A 35 3.76 5.06 -1.72
C GLY A 35 4.54 5.74 -0.60
N LEU A 36 5.70 6.28 -0.93
CA LEU A 36 6.53 7.11 -0.07
C LEU A 36 6.62 8.52 -0.68
N ASP A 37 5.88 9.44 -0.10
CA ASP A 37 5.91 10.89 -0.35
C ASP A 37 5.86 11.29 -1.83
N SER A 38 4.72 11.04 -2.48
CA SER A 38 4.47 11.44 -3.87
C SER A 38 4.72 12.94 -4.10
N VAL A 39 5.25 13.29 -5.28
CA VAL A 39 5.46 14.69 -5.68
C VAL A 39 4.21 15.37 -6.25
N PHE A 40 3.17 14.60 -6.54
CA PHE A 40 1.88 15.10 -7.00
C PHE A 40 0.71 14.45 -6.27
N ARG A 41 -0.43 15.15 -6.24
CA ARG A 41 -1.71 14.58 -5.82
C ARG A 41 -2.14 13.49 -6.80
N THR A 42 -2.58 12.37 -6.27
CA THR A 42 -3.00 11.22 -7.07
C THR A 42 -4.32 10.64 -6.55
N SER A 43 -4.97 9.82 -7.39
CA SER A 43 -6.19 9.11 -7.04
C SER A 43 -6.04 7.63 -7.32
N LEU A 44 -6.59 6.79 -6.45
CA LEU A 44 -6.51 5.34 -6.54
C LEU A 44 -7.83 4.73 -7.05
N SER A 45 -7.70 3.95 -8.12
CA SER A 45 -8.72 3.15 -8.80
C SER A 45 -8.26 1.68 -8.90
N GLY A 46 -9.04 0.83 -9.58
CA GLY A 46 -8.69 -0.56 -9.81
C GLY A 46 -8.77 -1.45 -8.57
N ARG A 47 -8.06 -2.59 -8.60
CA ARG A 47 -8.08 -3.60 -7.55
C ARG A 47 -6.72 -3.76 -6.89
N VAL A 48 -6.70 -3.57 -5.58
CA VAL A 48 -5.52 -3.77 -4.74
C VAL A 48 -5.94 -4.37 -3.40
N GLY A 49 -5.16 -5.28 -2.83
CA GLY A 49 -5.42 -5.77 -1.47
C GLY A 49 -5.36 -4.63 -0.45
N ARG A 50 -4.20 -4.00 -0.35
CA ARG A 50 -3.97 -2.81 0.49
C ARG A 50 -3.04 -1.82 -0.19
N TYR A 51 -3.39 -0.54 -0.14
CA TYR A 51 -2.54 0.58 -0.54
C TYR A 51 -2.21 1.42 0.70
N ILE A 52 -0.93 1.63 0.99
CA ILE A 52 -0.48 2.51 2.07
C ILE A 52 0.25 3.70 1.45
N ASN A 53 -0.20 4.90 1.73
CA ASN A 53 0.47 6.14 1.36
C ASN A 53 1.09 6.77 2.61
N PHE A 54 2.42 6.69 2.73
CA PHE A 54 3.15 7.49 3.72
C PHE A 54 3.48 8.83 3.08
N TYR A 55 2.94 9.92 3.63
CA TYR A 55 3.10 11.27 3.07
C TYR A 55 3.53 12.27 4.14
N ILE A 56 4.26 13.31 3.72
CA ILE A 56 4.73 14.38 4.59
C ILE A 56 3.80 15.58 4.41
N GLY A 57 2.84 15.73 5.33
CA GLY A 57 1.75 16.72 5.19
C GLY A 57 2.16 18.20 5.24
N ASN A 58 3.38 18.51 5.72
CA ASN A 58 3.97 19.85 5.66
C ASN A 58 4.99 20.01 4.50
N GLY A 59 5.06 19.03 3.59
CA GLY A 59 5.92 19.01 2.41
C GLY A 59 5.11 18.97 1.11
N ASN A 60 5.66 18.32 0.08
CA ASN A 60 4.99 18.16 -1.22
C ASN A 60 3.95 17.04 -1.22
N GLY A 61 3.96 16.17 -0.20
CA GLY A 61 3.10 15.00 -0.11
C GLY A 61 1.69 15.33 0.35
N GLU A 62 0.70 14.66 -0.26
CA GLU A 62 -0.72 14.81 0.03
C GLU A 62 -1.39 13.43 0.20
N PRO A 63 -2.55 13.35 0.87
CA PRO A 63 -3.34 12.13 0.89
C PRO A 63 -3.71 11.68 -0.53
N VAL A 64 -3.55 10.40 -0.83
CA VAL A 64 -4.09 9.78 -2.04
C VAL A 64 -5.61 9.77 -1.95
N ALA A 65 -6.28 10.23 -3.00
CA ALA A 65 -7.74 10.24 -3.05
C ALA A 65 -8.28 8.85 -3.44
N ARG A 66 -9.36 8.40 -2.79
CA ARG A 66 -10.09 7.19 -3.18
C ARG A 66 -11.10 7.52 -4.29
N THR A 67 -11.10 6.76 -5.37
CA THR A 67 -12.18 6.79 -6.38
C THR A 67 -13.33 5.84 -6.01
N LYS A 68 -14.50 5.99 -6.65
CA LYS A 68 -15.65 5.08 -6.47
C LYS A 68 -15.37 3.68 -7.04
N GLN A 69 -14.39 3.57 -7.93
CA GLN A 69 -14.02 2.36 -8.66
C GLN A 69 -12.99 1.51 -7.90
N LEU A 70 -12.43 2.01 -6.79
CA LEU A 70 -11.46 1.28 -5.99
C LEU A 70 -12.09 0.03 -5.35
N ARG A 71 -11.48 -1.12 -5.61
CA ARG A 71 -11.73 -2.39 -4.93
C ARG A 71 -10.52 -2.73 -4.08
N GLY A 72 -10.57 -2.39 -2.79
CA GLY A 72 -9.43 -2.55 -1.89
C GLY A 72 -9.48 -1.66 -0.68
N SER A 73 -8.39 -1.68 0.09
CA SER A 73 -8.17 -0.75 1.20
C SER A 73 -7.13 0.31 0.81
N LEU A 74 -7.36 1.54 1.28
CA LEU A 74 -6.45 2.67 1.14
C LEU A 74 -6.24 3.27 2.53
N GLU A 75 -4.98 3.42 2.91
CA GLU A 75 -4.54 4.02 4.16
C GLU A 75 -3.62 5.20 3.84
N ASN A 76 -3.96 6.39 4.31
CA ASN A 76 -3.10 7.57 4.24
C ASN A 76 -2.49 7.80 5.63
N VAL A 77 -1.17 7.78 5.73
CA VAL A 77 -0.43 7.93 6.99
C VAL A 77 0.45 9.17 6.88
N ASN A 78 0.08 10.23 7.60
CA ASN A 78 0.93 11.41 7.71
C ASN A 78 2.13 11.07 8.59
N VAL A 79 3.35 11.28 8.07
CA VAL A 79 4.61 10.99 8.77
C VAL A 79 5.44 12.24 9.04
N GLN A 80 4.87 13.43 8.89
CA GLN A 80 5.56 14.71 9.10
C GLN A 80 6.24 14.85 10.48
N ASP A 81 5.65 14.23 11.52
CA ASP A 81 6.14 14.34 12.90
C ASP A 81 7.13 13.23 13.27
N VAL A 82 7.50 12.36 12.32
CA VAL A 82 8.49 11.30 12.55
C VAL A 82 9.90 11.91 12.47
N PRO A 83 10.72 11.81 13.53
CA PRO A 83 12.07 12.39 13.52
C PRO A 83 12.94 11.85 12.37
N GLY A 84 13.63 12.76 11.67
CA GLY A 84 14.52 12.41 10.57
C GLY A 84 13.82 12.04 9.26
N VAL A 85 12.49 12.15 9.17
CA VAL A 85 11.76 11.99 7.92
C VAL A 85 11.76 13.32 7.14
N GLY A 86 12.12 13.21 5.87
CA GLY A 86 12.04 14.26 4.87
C GLY A 86 11.87 13.63 3.50
N HIS A 87 11.54 14.43 2.47
CA HIS A 87 11.22 13.90 1.14
C HIS A 87 12.28 12.92 0.62
N ILE A 88 13.57 13.25 0.79
CA ILE A 88 14.70 12.41 0.33
C ILE A 88 15.04 11.29 1.31
N THR A 89 14.74 11.45 2.60
CA THR A 89 15.19 10.52 3.65
C THR A 89 14.10 9.55 4.13
N ILE A 90 12.85 9.71 3.69
CA ILE A 90 11.72 8.88 4.12
C ILE A 90 11.98 7.38 3.90
N ASP A 91 12.62 7.01 2.79
CA ASP A 91 12.95 5.61 2.47
C ASP A 91 14.22 5.10 3.20
N LYS A 92 14.99 6.01 3.81
CA LYS A 92 16.16 5.70 4.63
C LYS A 92 15.83 5.67 6.13
N ASN A 93 14.70 6.25 6.52
CA ASN A 93 14.29 6.32 7.91
C ASN A 93 13.91 4.94 8.45
N GLU A 94 14.56 4.48 9.51
CA GLU A 94 14.36 3.12 10.03
C GLU A 94 12.94 2.87 10.54
N ILE A 95 12.27 3.88 11.10
CA ILE A 95 10.88 3.75 11.56
C ILE A 95 9.97 3.47 10.37
N ILE A 96 10.20 4.17 9.26
CA ILE A 96 9.45 3.97 8.00
C ILE A 96 9.82 2.63 7.37
N GLN A 97 11.11 2.27 7.28
CA GLN A 97 11.54 0.97 6.75
C GLN A 97 10.91 -0.20 7.51
N ARG A 98 10.86 -0.16 8.85
CA ARG A 98 10.20 -1.20 9.66
C ARG A 98 8.70 -1.31 9.36
N LYS A 99 8.01 -0.18 9.16
CA LYS A 99 6.59 -0.18 8.76
C LYS A 99 6.39 -0.80 7.36
N VAL A 100 7.26 -0.45 6.41
CA VAL A 100 7.24 -1.01 5.04
C VAL A 100 7.49 -2.52 5.07
N ILE A 101 8.55 -2.98 5.72
CA ILE A 101 8.92 -4.40 5.82
C ILE A 101 7.79 -5.19 6.51
N SER A 102 7.27 -4.70 7.63
CA SER A 102 6.15 -5.35 8.34
C SER A 102 4.91 -5.50 7.45
N ALA A 103 4.61 -4.49 6.62
CA ALA A 103 3.52 -4.57 5.66
C ALA A 103 3.77 -5.62 4.57
N ILE A 104 5.01 -5.72 4.07
CA ILE A 104 5.42 -6.73 3.06
C ILE A 104 5.34 -8.14 3.65
N ASP A 105 5.90 -8.37 4.84
CA ASP A 105 5.88 -9.66 5.53
C ASP A 105 4.45 -10.15 5.74
N ALA A 106 3.54 -9.26 6.13
CA ALA A 106 2.13 -9.60 6.33
C ALA A 106 1.47 -10.16 5.06
N VAL A 107 1.84 -9.68 3.86
CA VAL A 107 1.27 -10.18 2.60
C VAL A 107 2.05 -11.33 1.98
N ALA A 108 3.35 -11.44 2.25
CA ALA A 108 4.22 -12.54 1.81
C ALA A 108 3.91 -13.84 2.58
N PHE A 109 3.69 -13.76 3.89
CA PHE A 109 3.53 -14.94 4.76
C PHE A 109 2.07 -15.25 5.12
N SER A 110 1.10 -14.40 4.75
CA SER A 110 -0.34 -14.66 4.99
C SER A 110 -0.90 -15.88 4.23
N GLY A 111 -0.16 -16.44 3.27
CA GLY A 111 -0.55 -17.68 2.57
C GLY A 111 -0.34 -18.96 3.38
N GLY A 112 0.29 -18.89 4.56
CA GLY A 112 0.67 -20.07 5.36
C GLY A 112 -0.28 -20.46 6.49
N ARG A 113 -1.37 -19.73 6.75
CA ARG A 113 -2.38 -20.16 7.73
C ARG A 113 -3.49 -20.92 7.01
N PRO A 114 -3.69 -22.23 7.28
CA PRO A 114 -4.91 -22.91 6.89
C PRO A 114 -6.08 -22.09 7.43
N ARG A 115 -7.03 -21.74 6.56
CA ARG A 115 -8.35 -21.32 7.03
C ARG A 115 -8.91 -22.52 7.79
N GLU A 116 -8.89 -22.43 9.12
CA GLU A 116 -9.66 -23.32 9.97
C GLU A 116 -11.10 -23.23 9.47
N ARG A 117 -11.54 -24.27 8.77
CA ARG A 117 -12.94 -24.37 8.35
C ARG A 117 -13.70 -24.45 9.65
N SER A 118 -14.41 -23.38 9.99
CA SER A 118 -15.31 -23.35 11.13
C SER A 118 -16.24 -24.56 11.03
N ALA A 119 -15.98 -25.54 11.90
CA ALA A 119 -16.84 -26.69 12.12
C ALA A 119 -18.07 -26.18 12.84
N ALA A 120 -19.08 -25.76 12.08
CA ALA A 120 -20.42 -25.52 12.57
C ALA A 120 -21.44 -25.99 11.53
N HIS A 121 -21.37 -27.27 11.21
CA HIS A 121 -22.49 -28.00 10.61
C HIS A 121 -22.45 -29.46 11.10
N ALA A 122 -22.86 -29.69 12.36
CA ALA A 122 -23.28 -31.00 12.86
C ALA A 122 -23.79 -30.90 14.32
N ALA A 123 -25.05 -30.51 14.48
CA ALA A 123 -25.96 -30.97 15.53
C ALA A 123 -27.36 -30.64 14.98
N ARG A 124 -27.99 -31.55 14.23
CA ARG A 124 -28.91 -32.58 14.74
C ARG A 124 -29.84 -32.04 15.82
#